data_AF-A0A6M0ID45-F1
#
_entry.id   AF-A0A6M0ID45-F1
#
_cell.length_a   1.000
_cell.length_b   1.000
_cell.length_c   1.000
_cell.angle_alpha   90.00
_cell.angle_beta   90.00
_cell.angle_gamma   90.00
#
_symmetry.space_group_name_H-M   'P 1'
#
loop_
_entity.id
_entity.type
_entity.pdbx_description
1 polymer ?
#
loop_
_entity_poly.entity_id
_entity_poly.type
_entity_poly.pdbx_seq_one_letter_code
_entity_poly.pdbx_strand_id
1 'polypeptide(L)' 'MFCTKVKKGLVTVLMVLTWLIMFGTLIGAPSLKGKIAIVSTALLINGMLAIYYSCLNRRPANLKEWFRM' A
#
# COMPACT_ATOMS: atom_id res chain seq x y z
N MET A 1 -1.48 -17.07 -15.94
CA MET A 1 -2.18 -15.77 -16.03
C MET A 1 -3.24 -15.55 -14.93
N PHE A 2 -4.02 -16.56 -14.55
CA PHE A 2 -5.07 -16.45 -13.51
C PHE A 2 -4.52 -16.12 -12.11
N CYS A 3 -3.42 -16.78 -11.69
CA CYS A 3 -2.77 -16.52 -10.40
C CYS A 3 -2.33 -15.07 -10.21
N THR A 4 -1.85 -14.39 -11.26
CA THR A 4 -1.39 -13.00 -11.16
C THR A 4 -2.55 -12.02 -11.00
N LYS A 5 -3.69 -12.27 -11.67
CA LYS A 5 -4.91 -11.45 -11.55
C LYS A 5 -5.51 -11.58 -10.14
N VAL A 6 -5.57 -12.80 -9.59
CA VAL A 6 -6.05 -13.05 -8.23
C VAL A 6 -5.14 -12.41 -7.18
N LYS A 7 -3.82 -12.55 -7.30
CA LYS A 7 -2.85 -11.89 -6.40
C LYS A 7 -2.96 -10.37 -6.45
N LYS A 8 -3.13 -9.79 -7.64
CA LYS A 8 -3.37 -8.35 -7.78
C LYS A 8 -4.65 -7.91 -7.09
N GLY A 9 -5.75 -8.62 -7.31
CA GLY A 9 -7.02 -8.36 -6.63
C GLY A 9 -6.85 -8.40 -5.11
N LEU A 10 -6.16 -9.42 -4.60
CA LEU A 10 -5.86 -9.54 -3.17
C LEU A 10 -5.05 -8.35 -2.62
N VAL A 11 -3.99 -7.94 -3.33
CA VAL A 11 -3.15 -6.80 -2.95
C VAL A 11 -3.94 -5.49 -2.98
N THR A 12 -4.80 -5.30 -3.98
CA THR A 12 -5.69 -4.13 -4.06
C THR A 12 -6.70 -4.11 -2.91
N VAL A 13 -7.30 -5.25 -2.55
CA VAL A 13 -8.20 -5.35 -1.38
C VAL A 13 -7.44 -5.04 -0.09
N LEU A 14 -6.21 -5.55 0.07
CA LEU A 14 -5.33 -5.26 1.21
C LEU A 14 -5.01 -3.76 1.33
N MET A 15 -4.73 -3.07 0.22
CA MET A 15 -4.50 -1.62 0.23
C MET A 15 -5.74 -0.87 0.74
N VAL A 16 -6.92 -1.19 0.20
CA VAL A 16 -8.18 -0.56 0.62
C VAL A 16 -8.47 -0.82 2.10
N LEU A 17 -8.27 -2.05 2.57
CA LEU A 17 -8.43 -2.39 3.99
C LEU A 17 -7.45 -1.62 4.88
N THR A 18 -6.19 -1.49 4.46
CA THR A 18 -5.17 -0.73 5.22
C THR A 18 -5.58 0.73 5.37
N TRP A 19 -6.14 1.34 4.31
CA TRP A 19 -6.69 2.70 4.37
C TRP A 19 -7.92 2.81 5.28
N LEU A 20 -8.84 1.84 5.24
CA LEU A 20 -10.01 1.83 6.13
C LEU A 20 -9.61 1.70 7.61
N ILE A 21 -8.66 0.81 7.92
CA ILE A 21 -8.14 0.63 9.28
C ILE A 21 -7.42 1.90 9.74
N MET A 22 -6.63 2.52 8.86
CA MET A 22 -5.97 3.80 9.15
C MET A 22 -7.00 4.90 9.45
N PHE A 23 -8.08 4.99 8.67
CA PHE A 23 -9.13 5.99 8.91
C PHE A 23 -9.85 5.77 10.25
N GLY A 24 -10.20 4.52 10.57
CA GLY A 24 -10.79 4.17 11.85
C GLY A 24 -9.88 4.48 13.04
N THR A 25 -8.58 4.18 12.93
CA THR A 25 -7.59 4.45 13.98
C THR A 25 -7.24 5.93 14.10
N LEU A 26 -7.27 6.70 13.01
CA LEU A 26 -7.09 8.16 13.01
C LEU A 26 -8.20 8.90 13.78
N ILE A 27 -9.44 8.41 13.69
CA ILE A 27 -10.58 8.98 14.43
C ILE A 27 -10.40 8.76 15.93
N GLY A 28 -9.92 7.59 16.34
CA GLY A 28 -9.70 7.25 17.75
C GLY A 28 -8.43 7.82 18.38
N ALA A 29 -7.52 8.41 17.60
CA ALA A 29 -6.22 8.88 18.10
C ALA A 29 -6.33 10.25 18.78
N PRO A 30 -6.05 10.37 20.10
CA PRO A 30 -6.18 11.64 20.83
C PRO A 30 -4.99 12.59 20.63
N SER A 31 -3.84 12.09 20.18
CA SER A 31 -2.60 12.87 20.09
C SER A 31 -2.15 13.07 18.64
N LEU A 32 -1.65 14.28 18.34
CA LEU A 32 -1.12 14.63 17.01
C LEU A 32 0.06 13.73 16.62
N LYS A 33 0.93 13.38 17.60
CA LYS A 33 2.05 12.46 17.40
C LYS A 33 1.58 11.05 17.01
N GLY A 34 0.52 10.56 17.66
CA GLY A 34 -0.11 9.29 17.32
C GLY A 34 -0.70 9.29 15.91
N LYS A 35 -1.38 10.38 15.52
CA LYS A 35 -1.92 10.55 14.15
C LYS A 35 -0.81 10.51 13.10
N ILE A 36 0.29 11.22 13.33
CA ILE A 36 1.44 11.20 12.42
C ILE A 36 2.01 9.78 12.31
N ALA A 37 2.23 9.08 13.43
CA ALA A 37 2.75 7.72 13.42
C ALA A 37 1.83 6.73 12.66
N ILE A 38 0.50 6.84 12.85
CA ILE A 38 -0.50 6.04 12.12
C ILE A 38 -0.40 6.31 10.62
N VAL A 39 -0.34 7.59 10.22
CA VAL A 39 -0.23 7.99 8.81
C VAL A 39 1.07 7.49 8.19
N SER A 40 2.21 7.69 8.87
CA SER A 40 3.52 7.23 8.41
C SER A 40 3.55 5.72 8.22
N THR A 41 3.00 4.95 9.17
CA THR A 41 2.97 3.49 9.11
C THR A 41 2.08 3.00 7.97
N ALA A 42 0.90 3.60 7.80
CA ALA A 42 -0.01 3.25 6.72
C ALA A 42 0.55 3.57 5.32
N LEU A 43 1.31 4.68 5.20
CA LEU A 43 2.03 5.02 3.98
C LEU A 43 3.13 4.01 3.66
N LEU A 44 3.89 3.57 4.66
CA LEU A 44 4.93 2.55 4.48
C LEU A 44 4.33 1.22 4.01
N ILE A 45 3.26 0.75 4.67
CA ILE A 45 2.58 -0.50 4.34
C ILE A 45 2.00 -0.43 2.92
N ASN A 46 1.27 0.65 2.58
CA ASN A 46 0.73 0.82 1.23
C ASN A 46 1.82 0.98 0.17
N GLY A 47 2.92 1.66 0.50
CA GLY A 47 4.08 1.78 -0.38
C GLY A 47 4.70 0.41 -0.70
N MET A 48 4.90 -0.44 0.31
CA MET A 48 5.39 -1.81 0.10
C MET A 48 4.40 -2.65 -0.73
N LEU A 49 3.10 -2.57 -0.44
CA LEU A 49 2.06 -3.23 -1.23
C LEU A 49 2.07 -2.75 -2.69
N ALA A 50 2.31 -1.45 -2.94
CA ALA A 50 2.38 -0.88 -4.28
C ALA A 50 3.61 -1.36 -5.04
N ILE A 51 4.76 -1.42 -4.39
CA ILE A 51 5.97 -2.01 -4.96
C ILE A 51 5.73 -3.48 -5.32
N TYR A 52 5.10 -4.24 -4.41
CA TYR A 52 4.76 -5.64 -4.65
C TYR A 52 3.76 -5.80 -5.80
N TYR A 53 2.73 -4.96 -5.87
CA TYR A 53 1.77 -4.91 -6.96
C TYR A 53 2.45 -4.67 -8.31
N SER A 54 3.36 -3.69 -8.37
CA SER A 54 4.11 -3.39 -9.59
C SER A 54 5.03 -4.55 -9.99
N CYS A 55 5.71 -5.18 -9.03
CA CYS A 55 6.54 -6.36 -9.26
C CYS A 55 5.75 -7.58 -9.77
N LEU A 56 4.47 -7.72 -9.39
CA LEU A 56 3.61 -8.80 -9.89
C LEU A 56 3.33 -8.71 -11.40
N ASN A 57 3.41 -7.52 -11.99
CA ASN A 57 3.11 -7.31 -13.41
C ASN A 57 4.38 -7.32 -14.28
N ARG A 58 5.42 -6.60 -13.83
CA ARG A 58 6.72 -6.51 -14.49
C ARG A 58 7.72 -6.11 -13.43
N ARG A 59 8.80 -6.89 -13.25
CA ARG A 59 9.89 -6.46 -12.37
C ARG A 59 10.60 -5.30 -13.08
N PRO A 60 10.49 -4.06 -12.60
CA PRO A 60 11.17 -2.94 -13.23
C PRO A 60 12.66 -3.19 -13.05
N ALA A 61 13.46 -3.05 -14.11
CA ALA A 61 14.90 -3.26 -13.97
C ALA A 61 15.51 -2.15 -13.10
N ASN A 62 14.93 -0.95 -13.14
CA ASN A 62 15.43 0.25 -12.45
C ASN A 62 14.29 1.15 -11.91
N LEU A 63 14.55 1.91 -10.84
CA LEU A 63 13.63 2.93 -10.28
C LEU A 63 13.21 3.99 -11.31
N LYS A 64 14.09 4.30 -12.27
CA LYS A 64 13.80 5.23 -13.38
C LYS A 64 12.72 4.69 -14.33
N GLU A 65 12.66 3.38 -14.56
CA GLU A 65 11.55 2.78 -15.31
C GLU A 65 10.26 2.79 -14.48
N TRP A 66 10.38 2.67 -13.16
CA TRP A 66 9.23 2.67 -12.25
C TRP A 66 8.47 4.00 -12.24
N PHE A 67 9.18 5.13 -12.27
CA PHE A 67 8.57 6.46 -12.40
C PHE A 67 8.02 6.77 -13.81
N ARG A 68 8.33 5.93 -14.80
CA ARG A 68 7.92 6.13 -16.20
C ARG A 68 6.75 5.24 -16.63
N MET A 69 6.36 4.27 -15.79
CA MET A 69 5.12 3.49 -15.94
C MET A 69 3.94 4.26 -15.38
#